data_AF-A0A9W7GDX4-F1
#
_entry.id   AF-A0A9W7GDX4-F1
#
_cell.length_a   1.000
_cell.length_b   1.000
_cell.length_c   1.000
_cell.angle_alpha   90.00
_cell.angle_beta   90.00
_cell.angle_gamma   90.00
#
_symmetry.space_group_name_H-M   'P 1'
#
loop_
_entity.id
_entity.type
_entity.pdbx_description
1 polymer ?
#
loop_
_entity_poly.entity_id
_entity_poly.type
_entity_poly.pdbx_seq_one_letter_code
_entity_poly.pdbx_strand_id
1 'polypeptide(L)'
;MVMRTLDESTKKLFTNLKTKSTALSPVSSSHALKSSSGIPVFMVCTSWGSPYMVYGPSGSPTALYFLDPEDAHQMVQEYLQLMPATGGNSVHIMTTSMERALRHATGRNLPTGSIGEDGKVEVMEYRLVGSTREKWEAEKRIGVETSIPVFGVEGMNTKKGEAMLFFSRRDLTEAWRKLGVSKDMPQVEVFDFVQVLKAMDEGEGGEEVKVKFVPCKGGKVFKEEISKTGNGKARLKPMR
;
A
#
# COMPACT_ATOMS: atom_id res chain seq x y z
N MET A 1 0.26 -22.43 10.02
CA MET A 1 -0.29 -21.26 10.71
C MET A 1 -0.82 -21.80 12.04
N VAL A 2 -0.56 -21.13 13.15
CA VAL A 2 -0.81 -21.68 14.49
C VAL A 2 -1.49 -20.58 15.30
N MET A 3 -2.54 -20.91 16.05
CA MET A 3 -3.10 -19.96 17.01
C MET A 3 -2.19 -19.91 18.23
N ARG A 4 -1.63 -18.74 18.48
CA ARG A 4 -0.95 -18.40 19.73
C ARG A 4 -1.61 -17.12 20.24
N THR A 5 -1.70 -16.98 21.55
CA THR A 5 -2.05 -15.68 22.12
C THR A 5 -1.03 -14.66 21.63
N LEU A 6 -1.49 -13.50 21.18
CA LEU A 6 -0.62 -12.37 20.88
C LEU A 6 0.23 -12.09 22.12
N ASP A 7 1.52 -11.82 21.92
CA ASP A 7 2.37 -11.27 22.97
C ASP A 7 1.77 -9.94 23.47
N GLU A 8 2.02 -9.60 24.73
CA GLU A 8 1.43 -8.40 25.33
C GLU A 8 1.77 -7.12 24.57
N SER A 9 2.97 -7.04 23.98
CA SER A 9 3.43 -5.86 23.25
C SER A 9 2.67 -5.65 21.96
N THR A 10 2.43 -6.72 21.20
CA THR A 10 1.53 -6.67 20.05
C THR A 10 0.09 -6.27 20.45
N LYS A 11 -0.42 -6.75 21.58
CA LYS A 11 -1.76 -6.35 22.09
C LYS A 11 -1.83 -4.87 22.48
N LYS A 12 -0.80 -4.36 23.16
CA LYS A 12 -0.70 -2.94 23.55
C LYS A 12 -0.66 -2.04 22.32
N LEU A 13 0.15 -2.41 21.32
CA LEU A 13 0.24 -1.70 20.05
C LEU A 13 -1.11 -1.61 19.32
N PHE A 14 -1.83 -2.73 19.22
CA PHE A 14 -3.15 -2.72 18.57
C PHE A 14 -4.22 -1.96 19.35
N THR A 15 -4.04 -1.79 20.67
CA THR A 15 -4.92 -0.95 21.49
C THR A 15 -4.65 0.53 21.22
N ASN A 16 -3.38 0.93 21.10
CA ASN A 16 -2.97 2.33 20.89
C ASN A 16 -3.25 2.84 19.47
N LEU A 17 -3.19 1.97 18.46
CA LEU A 17 -3.36 2.32 17.04
C LEU A 17 -4.79 2.70 16.62
N LYS A 18 -5.81 2.51 17.47
CA LYS A 18 -7.22 2.67 17.08
C LYS A 18 -7.71 4.12 16.94
N THR A 19 -6.90 5.16 17.18
CA THR A 19 -7.44 6.51 17.45
C THR A 19 -6.86 7.71 16.70
N LYS A 20 -5.93 7.57 15.75
CA LYS A 20 -5.41 8.75 15.01
C LYS A 20 -5.34 8.47 13.52
N SER A 21 -5.41 9.50 12.70
CA SER A 21 -4.97 9.50 11.30
C SER A 21 -3.77 10.44 11.25
N THR A 22 -2.67 10.06 10.61
CA THR A 22 -1.42 10.84 10.66
C THR A 22 -0.72 10.82 9.32
N ALA A 23 -0.17 11.96 8.90
CA ALA A 23 0.65 12.08 7.70
C ALA A 23 1.85 11.11 7.73
N LEU A 24 2.28 10.65 6.55
CA LEU A 24 3.48 9.83 6.37
C LEU A 24 4.70 10.61 6.86
N SER A 25 5.31 10.15 7.96
CA SER A 25 6.66 10.55 8.35
C SER A 25 7.66 9.53 7.79
N PRO A 26 8.94 9.90 7.64
CA PRO A 26 9.97 8.95 7.20
C PRO A 26 10.01 7.74 8.13
N VAL A 27 9.91 6.54 7.56
CA VAL A 27 10.10 5.27 8.28
C VAL A 27 11.58 4.94 8.22
N SER A 28 12.25 4.90 9.38
CA SER A 28 13.71 4.77 9.46
C SER A 28 14.18 3.31 9.48
N SER A 29 13.40 2.40 10.07
CA SER A 29 13.83 1.01 10.25
C SER A 29 13.80 0.20 8.96
N SER A 30 14.94 -0.43 8.71
CA SER A 30 15.07 -1.47 7.69
C SER A 30 14.08 -2.63 7.89
N HIS A 31 13.65 -2.90 9.12
CA HIS A 31 12.72 -3.99 9.44
C HIS A 31 11.30 -3.71 8.94
N ALA A 32 10.73 -2.54 9.25
CA ALA A 32 9.39 -2.15 8.80
C ALA A 32 9.31 -2.07 7.27
N LEU A 33 10.36 -1.53 6.62
CA LEU A 33 10.45 -1.51 5.16
C LEU A 33 10.56 -2.93 4.57
N LYS A 34 11.40 -3.79 5.16
CA LYS A 34 11.61 -5.17 4.67
C LYS A 34 10.38 -6.05 4.82
N SER A 35 9.58 -5.87 5.88
CA SER A 35 8.32 -6.60 6.07
C SER A 35 7.31 -6.31 4.94
N SER A 36 7.37 -5.10 4.37
CA SER A 36 6.52 -4.64 3.27
C SER A 36 7.02 -5.03 1.86
N SER A 37 8.28 -5.44 1.71
CA SER A 37 8.94 -5.68 0.41
C SER A 37 8.21 -6.64 -0.53
N GLY A 38 7.46 -7.61 0.01
CA GLY A 38 6.71 -8.60 -0.76
C GLY A 38 5.36 -8.12 -1.29
N ILE A 39 4.90 -6.94 -0.91
CA ILE A 39 3.60 -6.38 -1.31
C ILE A 39 3.76 -5.72 -2.69
N PRO A 40 3.00 -6.16 -3.72
CA PRO A 40 2.96 -5.46 -4.99
C PRO A 40 2.18 -4.15 -4.86
N VAL A 41 2.68 -3.12 -5.53
CA VAL A 41 1.95 -1.87 -5.77
C VAL A 41 2.01 -1.55 -7.26
N PHE A 42 1.05 -0.79 -7.73
CA PHE A 42 0.78 -0.55 -9.14
C PHE A 42 0.85 0.93 -9.44
N MET A 43 1.44 1.29 -10.58
CA MET A 43 1.60 2.67 -10.99
C MET A 43 1.24 2.79 -12.46
N VAL A 44 0.39 3.75 -12.77
CA VAL A 44 0.02 4.05 -14.16
C VAL A 44 1.16 4.83 -14.79
N CYS A 45 1.69 4.32 -15.89
CA CYS A 45 2.88 4.85 -16.55
C CYS A 45 2.67 5.01 -18.05
N THR A 46 3.43 5.92 -18.63
CA THR A 46 3.62 6.00 -20.09
C THR A 46 4.34 4.76 -20.63
N SER A 47 4.30 4.51 -21.94
CA SER A 47 5.00 3.39 -22.63
C SER A 47 6.51 3.32 -22.32
N TRP A 48 7.13 4.43 -21.95
CA TRP A 48 8.56 4.53 -21.61
C TRP A 48 8.87 4.32 -20.12
N GLY A 49 7.83 4.15 -19.30
CA GLY A 49 7.92 3.90 -17.86
C GLY A 49 7.93 5.15 -16.98
N SER A 50 7.66 6.33 -17.52
CA SER A 50 7.46 7.54 -16.72
C SER A 50 6.07 7.52 -16.08
N PRO A 51 5.94 7.81 -14.77
CA PRO A 51 4.65 7.81 -14.09
C PRO A 51 3.72 8.86 -14.67
N TYR A 52 2.43 8.54 -14.75
CA TYR A 52 1.41 9.54 -14.99
C TYR A 52 1.18 10.35 -13.71
N MET A 53 1.10 11.67 -13.85
CA MET A 53 0.98 12.60 -12.74
C MET A 53 -0.45 13.16 -12.68
N VAL A 54 -0.99 13.25 -11.48
CA VAL A 54 -2.23 13.98 -11.19
C VAL A 54 -1.90 15.24 -10.41
N TYR A 55 -2.66 16.29 -10.65
CA TYR A 55 -2.55 17.53 -9.88
C TYR A 55 -3.53 17.46 -8.71
N GLY A 56 -2.99 17.32 -7.50
CA GLY A 56 -3.80 17.36 -6.29
C GLY A 56 -4.24 18.79 -5.93
N PRO A 57 -4.98 18.96 -4.82
CA PRO A 57 -5.39 20.28 -4.33
C PRO A 57 -4.22 21.23 -4.05
N SER A 58 -3.02 20.69 -3.79
CA SER A 58 -1.80 21.48 -3.61
C SER A 58 -1.25 22.08 -4.90
N GLY A 59 -1.80 21.70 -6.06
CA GLY A 59 -1.26 22.08 -7.38
C GLY A 59 0.06 21.40 -7.73
N SER A 60 0.59 20.53 -6.88
CA SER A 60 1.85 19.81 -7.15
C SER A 60 1.61 18.54 -7.95
N PRO A 61 2.45 18.25 -8.97
CA PRO A 61 2.35 17.02 -9.73
C PRO A 61 2.61 15.81 -8.83
N THR A 62 1.67 14.87 -8.80
CA THR A 62 1.70 13.72 -7.89
C THR A 62 1.62 12.41 -8.67
N ALA A 63 2.59 11.52 -8.47
CA ALA A 63 2.54 10.14 -8.95
C ALA A 63 1.89 9.22 -7.91
N LEU A 64 1.00 8.34 -8.35
CA LEU A 64 0.20 7.48 -7.49
C LEU A 64 0.68 6.02 -7.54
N TYR A 65 0.81 5.42 -6.34
CA TYR A 65 1.04 3.99 -6.14
C TYR A 65 -0.21 3.34 -5.58
N PHE A 66 -0.94 2.61 -6.42
CA PHE A 66 -2.15 1.88 -6.05
C PHE A 66 -1.83 0.54 -5.39
N LEU A 67 -2.53 0.22 -4.31
CA LEU A 67 -2.49 -1.11 -3.72
C LEU A 67 -3.47 -2.09 -4.39
N ASP A 68 -4.47 -1.57 -5.09
CA ASP A 68 -5.44 -2.35 -5.85
C ASP A 68 -5.21 -2.20 -7.36
N PRO A 69 -5.03 -3.30 -8.11
CA PRO A 69 -4.92 -3.20 -9.56
C PRO A 69 -6.21 -2.70 -10.24
N GLU A 70 -7.38 -2.91 -9.63
CA GLU A 70 -8.66 -2.41 -10.18
C GLU A 70 -8.71 -0.89 -10.18
N ASP A 71 -8.26 -0.24 -9.08
CA ASP A 71 -8.16 1.22 -8.98
C ASP A 71 -7.17 1.78 -10.03
N ALA A 72 -6.03 1.12 -10.21
CA ALA A 72 -5.06 1.50 -11.24
C ALA A 72 -5.65 1.37 -12.66
N HIS A 73 -6.46 0.33 -12.91
CA HIS A 73 -7.17 0.16 -14.18
C HIS A 73 -8.21 1.25 -14.41
N GLN A 74 -8.97 1.62 -13.38
CA GLN A 74 -9.93 2.70 -13.47
C GLN A 74 -9.24 4.01 -13.88
N MET A 75 -8.10 4.33 -13.27
CA MET A 75 -7.31 5.50 -13.64
C MET A 75 -6.83 5.46 -15.11
N VAL A 76 -6.45 4.28 -15.62
CA VAL A 76 -6.11 4.12 -17.05
C VAL A 76 -7.33 4.42 -17.93
N GLN A 77 -8.51 3.92 -17.57
CA GLN A 77 -9.73 4.16 -18.35
C GLN A 77 -10.12 5.64 -18.37
N GLU A 78 -10.08 6.31 -17.21
CA GLU A 78 -10.33 7.75 -17.10
C GLU A 78 -9.35 8.53 -17.96
N TYR A 79 -8.08 8.15 -17.97
CA TYR A 79 -7.09 8.78 -18.84
C TYR A 79 -7.38 8.61 -20.33
N LEU A 80 -7.70 7.39 -20.77
CA LEU A 80 -8.02 7.10 -22.17
C LEU A 80 -9.25 7.87 -22.65
N GLN A 81 -10.20 8.16 -21.77
CA GLN A 81 -11.37 8.98 -22.07
C GLN A 81 -11.02 10.47 -22.21
N LEU A 82 -10.11 10.99 -21.39
CA LEU A 82 -9.71 12.40 -21.41
C LEU A 82 -8.77 12.75 -22.56
N MET A 83 -7.97 11.79 -23.04
CA MET A 83 -7.00 12.01 -24.12
C MET A 83 -7.16 11.01 -25.27
N PRO A 84 -8.27 11.09 -26.05
CA PRO A 84 -8.46 10.20 -27.20
C PRO A 84 -7.41 10.40 -28.30
N ALA A 85 -6.79 11.59 -28.37
CA ALA A 85 -5.81 11.96 -29.39
C ALA A 85 -4.38 11.43 -29.14
N THR A 86 -4.01 11.05 -27.90
CA THR A 86 -2.65 10.56 -27.60
C THR A 86 -2.41 9.11 -28.03
N GLY A 87 -3.38 8.49 -28.72
CA GLY A 87 -3.32 7.13 -29.25
C GLY A 87 -3.12 6.14 -28.11
N GLY A 88 -4.21 5.54 -27.61
CA GLY A 88 -4.32 4.76 -26.36
C GLY A 88 -3.28 3.64 -26.07
N ASN A 89 -2.30 3.43 -26.94
CA ASN A 89 -1.13 2.58 -26.76
C ASN A 89 -0.05 3.18 -25.85
N SER A 90 -0.22 4.41 -25.35
CA SER A 90 0.83 5.09 -24.59
C SER A 90 0.75 4.87 -23.07
N VAL A 91 -0.27 4.21 -22.52
CA VAL A 91 -0.43 4.04 -21.06
C VAL A 91 -0.55 2.57 -20.67
N HIS A 92 0.17 2.18 -19.63
CA HIS A 92 0.12 0.84 -19.06
C HIS A 92 0.36 0.88 -17.55
N ILE A 93 -0.01 -0.21 -16.87
CA ILE A 93 0.25 -0.38 -15.45
C ILE A 93 1.60 -1.05 -15.27
N MET A 94 2.48 -0.42 -14.49
CA MET A 94 3.72 -1.01 -14.01
C MET A 94 3.55 -1.50 -12.58
N THR A 95 4.33 -2.51 -12.19
CA THR A 95 4.34 -3.05 -10.82
C THR A 95 5.70 -2.82 -10.16
N THR A 96 5.69 -2.53 -8.86
CA THR A 96 6.88 -2.44 -8.01
C THR A 96 6.59 -3.00 -6.61
N SER A 97 7.58 -3.02 -5.73
CA SER A 97 7.38 -3.34 -4.31
C SER A 97 6.89 -2.13 -3.51
N MET A 98 6.08 -2.39 -2.48
CA MET A 98 5.67 -1.41 -1.47
C MET A 98 6.87 -0.74 -0.81
N GLU A 99 7.94 -1.49 -0.52
CA GLU A 99 9.19 -0.94 0.01
C GLU A 99 9.72 0.21 -0.87
N ARG A 100 9.76 0.02 -2.18
CA ARG A 100 10.24 1.06 -3.11
C ARG A 100 9.29 2.25 -3.15
N ALA A 101 7.98 1.99 -3.17
CA ALA A 101 6.98 3.05 -3.15
C ALA A 101 7.04 3.88 -1.86
N LEU A 102 7.23 3.24 -0.70
CA LEU A 102 7.44 3.93 0.58
C LEU A 102 8.68 4.80 0.55
N ARG A 103 9.80 4.31 -0.01
CA ARG A 103 11.02 5.13 -0.18
C ARG A 103 10.80 6.34 -1.08
N HIS A 104 9.94 6.24 -2.11
CA HIS A 104 9.59 7.39 -2.93
C HIS A 104 8.66 8.35 -2.19
N ALA A 105 7.63 7.84 -1.50
CA ALA A 105 6.65 8.64 -0.77
C ALA A 105 7.22 9.35 0.47
N THR A 106 8.27 8.81 1.07
CA THR A 106 8.95 9.39 2.24
C THR A 106 10.31 10.01 1.91
N GLY A 107 10.80 9.80 0.70
CA GLY A 107 12.08 10.27 0.23
C GLY A 107 12.06 11.74 -0.19
N ARG A 108 13.17 12.19 -0.79
CA ARG A 108 13.20 13.51 -1.43
C ARG A 108 12.36 13.47 -2.70
N ASN A 109 11.48 14.46 -2.85
CA ASN A 109 10.71 14.67 -4.07
C ASN A 109 11.68 14.78 -5.26
N LEU A 110 11.31 14.15 -6.38
CA LEU A 110 12.16 14.09 -7.58
C LEU A 110 11.78 15.23 -8.54
N PRO A 111 12.76 15.93 -9.14
CA PRO A 111 12.46 16.95 -10.14
C PRO A 111 11.74 16.31 -11.33
N THR A 112 10.70 16.96 -11.84
CA THR A 112 9.95 16.49 -13.02
C THR A 112 10.69 16.78 -14.33
N GLY A 113 11.63 17.73 -14.31
CA GLY A 113 12.24 18.31 -15.51
C GLY A 113 11.45 19.48 -16.11
N SER A 114 10.24 19.73 -15.61
CA SER A 114 9.41 20.88 -16.00
C SER A 114 9.75 22.10 -15.15
N ILE A 115 9.62 23.29 -15.74
CA ILE A 115 9.71 24.57 -15.04
C ILE A 115 8.27 25.06 -14.79
N GLY A 116 7.93 25.29 -13.53
CA GLY A 116 6.63 25.82 -13.13
C GLY A 116 6.47 27.30 -13.47
N GLU A 117 5.27 27.84 -13.25
CA GLU A 117 4.97 29.25 -13.51
C GLU A 117 5.84 30.22 -12.70
N ASP A 118 6.33 29.78 -11.53
CA ASP A 118 7.23 30.54 -10.66
C ASP A 118 8.70 30.52 -11.11
N GLY A 119 9.00 29.89 -12.26
CA GLY A 119 10.34 29.73 -12.80
C GLY A 119 11.20 28.70 -12.08
N LYS A 120 10.64 27.94 -11.12
CA LYS A 120 11.36 26.87 -10.43
C LYS A 120 11.07 25.52 -11.06
N VAL A 121 12.00 24.59 -10.87
CA VAL A 121 11.81 23.20 -11.30
C VAL A 121 10.69 22.59 -10.46
N GLU A 122 9.64 22.12 -11.12
CA GLU A 122 8.56 21.41 -10.45
C GLU A 122 9.09 20.11 -9.85
N VAL A 123 8.60 19.80 -8.66
CA VAL A 123 9.01 18.59 -7.95
C VAL A 123 7.80 17.67 -7.80
N MET A 124 7.99 16.41 -8.14
CA MET A 124 6.96 15.39 -8.10
C MET A 124 6.82 14.82 -6.70
N GLU A 125 5.59 14.78 -6.21
CA GLU A 125 5.21 14.04 -5.00
C GLU A 125 4.85 12.60 -5.34
N TYR A 126 5.07 11.69 -4.39
CA TYR A 126 4.65 10.31 -4.50
C TYR A 126 3.65 9.97 -3.40
N ARG A 127 2.51 9.40 -3.76
CA ARG A 127 1.48 9.00 -2.78
C ARG A 127 1.07 7.55 -2.95
N LEU A 128 0.86 6.88 -1.83
CA LEU A 128 0.23 5.57 -1.77
C LEU A 128 -1.29 5.74 -1.75
N VAL A 129 -1.98 4.91 -2.51
CA VAL A 129 -3.44 4.88 -2.60
C VAL A 129 -3.91 3.50 -2.16
N GLY A 130 -4.48 3.41 -0.96
CA GLY A 130 -5.14 2.19 -0.48
C GLY A 130 -6.35 1.84 -1.35
N SER A 131 -6.69 0.54 -1.39
CA SER A 131 -7.82 0.02 -2.19
C SER A 131 -9.13 0.75 -1.85
N THR A 132 -9.81 1.27 -2.86
CA THR A 132 -11.12 1.94 -2.70
C THR A 132 -12.12 1.01 -2.00
N ARG A 133 -12.16 -0.27 -2.41
CA ARG A 133 -13.05 -1.28 -1.83
C ARG A 133 -12.75 -1.52 -0.35
N GLU A 134 -11.48 -1.68 -0.01
CA GLU A 134 -11.08 -2.02 1.36
C GLU A 134 -11.20 -0.80 2.29
N LYS A 135 -11.02 0.43 1.78
CA LYS A 135 -11.33 1.67 2.52
C LYS A 135 -12.80 1.74 2.91
N TRP A 136 -13.71 1.46 1.98
CA TRP A 136 -15.14 1.45 2.25
C TRP A 136 -15.51 0.39 3.31
N GLU A 137 -14.93 -0.81 3.23
CA GLU A 137 -15.12 -1.87 4.22
C GLU A 137 -14.57 -1.49 5.61
N ALA A 138 -13.42 -0.81 5.65
CA ALA A 138 -12.83 -0.29 6.89
C ALA A 138 -13.71 0.79 7.53
N GLU A 139 -14.09 1.80 6.75
CA GLU A 139 -14.93 2.93 7.19
C GLU A 139 -16.27 2.45 7.75
N LYS A 140 -16.94 1.50 7.07
CA LYS A 140 -18.18 0.90 7.55
C LYS A 140 -18.05 0.24 8.93
N ARG A 141 -16.84 -0.19 9.31
CA ARG A 141 -16.59 -0.89 10.58
C ARG A 141 -16.18 0.02 11.71
N ILE A 142 -15.33 1.01 11.44
CA ILE A 142 -14.77 1.88 12.49
C ILE A 142 -15.38 3.29 12.48
N GLY A 143 -16.14 3.65 11.45
CA GLY A 143 -16.74 4.98 11.28
C GLY A 143 -15.74 6.11 11.02
N VAL A 144 -14.49 5.76 10.68
CA VAL A 144 -13.38 6.69 10.48
C VAL A 144 -12.67 6.33 9.18
N GLU A 145 -12.30 7.37 8.41
CA GLU A 145 -11.53 7.22 7.18
C GLU A 145 -10.11 6.74 7.47
N THR A 146 -9.64 5.75 6.70
CA THR A 146 -8.27 5.22 6.77
C THR A 146 -7.56 5.42 5.45
N SER A 147 -6.28 5.77 5.49
CA SER A 147 -5.51 6.02 4.28
C SER A 147 -5.24 4.70 3.55
N ILE A 148 -4.76 3.71 4.30
CA ILE A 148 -4.45 2.38 3.79
C ILE A 148 -4.84 1.36 4.86
N PRO A 149 -6.07 0.81 4.80
CA PRO A 149 -6.52 -0.14 5.80
C PRO A 149 -5.78 -1.47 5.69
N VAL A 150 -5.46 -2.05 6.85
CA VAL A 150 -5.06 -3.44 7.00
C VAL A 150 -5.92 -4.10 8.07
N PHE A 151 -6.25 -5.36 7.86
CA PHE A 151 -7.19 -6.13 8.68
C PHE A 151 -6.45 -7.22 9.44
N GLY A 152 -6.73 -7.32 10.74
CA GLY A 152 -6.20 -8.34 11.63
C GLY A 152 -7.31 -9.05 12.41
N VAL A 153 -6.98 -10.22 12.95
CA VAL A 153 -7.82 -10.95 13.89
C VAL A 153 -6.93 -11.45 15.03
N GLU A 154 -7.42 -11.35 16.26
CA GLU A 154 -6.68 -11.86 17.43
C GLU A 154 -6.37 -13.36 17.29
N GLY A 155 -5.13 -13.73 17.62
CA GLY A 155 -4.65 -15.11 17.56
C GLY A 155 -4.22 -15.58 16.16
N MET A 156 -4.28 -14.70 15.15
CA MET A 156 -3.85 -15.01 13.79
C MET A 156 -2.36 -14.70 13.59
N ASN A 157 -1.51 -15.69 13.89
CA ASN A 157 -0.05 -15.52 13.86
C ASN A 157 0.65 -16.48 12.88
N THR A 158 1.84 -16.04 12.42
CA THR A 158 2.76 -16.93 11.70
C THR A 158 3.34 -17.98 12.66
N LYS A 159 3.99 -19.01 12.12
CA LYS A 159 4.71 -20.01 12.95
C LYS A 159 5.81 -19.37 13.82
N LYS A 160 6.29 -18.18 13.43
CA LYS A 160 7.30 -17.41 14.15
C LYS A 160 6.71 -16.47 15.21
N GLY A 161 5.39 -16.49 15.41
CA GLY A 161 4.70 -15.61 16.35
C GLY A 161 4.33 -14.24 15.78
N GLU A 162 4.66 -13.94 14.52
CA GLU A 162 4.41 -12.63 13.92
C GLU A 162 2.90 -12.43 13.69
N ALA A 163 2.35 -11.28 14.06
CA ALA A 163 0.95 -10.95 13.80
C ALA A 163 0.70 -10.79 12.30
N MET A 164 -0.36 -11.39 11.79
CA MET A 164 -0.69 -11.33 10.35
C MET A 164 -1.70 -10.22 10.07
N LEU A 165 -1.31 -9.26 9.25
CA LEU A 165 -2.19 -8.17 8.79
C LEU A 165 -2.42 -8.26 7.29
N PHE A 166 -3.67 -8.20 6.86
CA PHE A 166 -4.10 -8.41 5.49
C PHE A 166 -4.53 -7.10 4.85
N PHE A 167 -4.13 -6.84 3.61
CA PHE A 167 -4.66 -5.68 2.86
C PHE A 167 -6.07 -5.92 2.31
N SER A 168 -6.56 -7.17 2.30
CA SER A 168 -7.95 -7.47 1.94
C SER A 168 -8.66 -8.23 3.05
N ARG A 169 -9.83 -7.72 3.43
CA ARG A 169 -10.72 -8.38 4.40
C ARG A 169 -11.20 -9.74 3.90
N ARG A 170 -11.44 -9.87 2.59
CA ARG A 170 -11.84 -11.14 1.99
C ARG A 170 -10.75 -12.19 2.16
N ASP A 171 -9.51 -11.83 1.88
CA ASP A 171 -8.37 -12.74 2.04
C ASP A 171 -8.14 -13.14 3.49
N LEU A 172 -8.33 -12.21 4.44
CA LEU A 172 -8.33 -12.50 5.88
C LEU A 172 -9.40 -13.56 6.22
N THR A 173 -10.64 -13.37 5.76
CA THR A 173 -11.74 -14.29 6.02
C THR A 173 -11.50 -15.67 5.39
N GLU A 174 -10.98 -15.72 4.17
CA GLU A 174 -10.60 -16.97 3.49
C GLU A 174 -9.46 -17.69 4.23
N ALA A 175 -8.45 -16.95 4.68
CA ALA A 175 -7.34 -17.49 5.46
C ALA A 175 -7.80 -18.03 6.82
N TRP A 176 -8.71 -17.33 7.51
CA TRP A 176 -9.31 -17.80 8.76
C TRP A 176 -10.09 -19.11 8.56
N ARG A 177 -10.95 -19.18 7.54
CA ARG A 177 -11.73 -20.40 7.23
C ARG A 177 -10.83 -21.60 6.96
N LYS A 178 -9.69 -21.39 6.29
CA LYS A 178 -8.70 -22.45 6.00
C LYS A 178 -7.99 -22.98 7.25
N LEU A 179 -7.96 -22.23 8.35
CA LEU A 179 -7.39 -22.71 9.60
C LEU A 179 -8.23 -23.81 10.25
N GLY A 180 -9.55 -23.84 9.99
CA GLY A 180 -10.44 -24.86 10.54
C GLY A 180 -10.58 -24.84 12.07
N VAL A 181 -10.13 -23.79 12.74
CA VAL A 181 -10.09 -23.73 14.23
C VAL A 181 -11.44 -23.34 14.82
N SER A 182 -12.19 -22.46 14.16
CA SER A 182 -13.53 -22.04 14.60
C SER A 182 -14.39 -21.69 13.39
N LYS A 183 -15.69 -22.00 13.47
CA LYS A 183 -16.69 -21.57 12.48
C LYS A 183 -16.94 -20.07 12.56
N ASP A 184 -16.86 -19.51 13.77
CA ASP A 184 -17.07 -18.11 14.06
C ASP A 184 -15.73 -17.38 14.05
N MET A 185 -15.63 -16.37 13.17
CA MET A 185 -14.46 -15.50 13.09
C MET A 185 -14.56 -14.44 14.20
N PRO A 186 -13.51 -14.23 15.00
CA PRO A 186 -13.47 -13.15 15.97
C PRO A 186 -13.65 -11.78 15.31
N GLN A 187 -13.83 -10.76 16.15
CA GLN A 187 -13.97 -9.39 15.67
C GLN A 187 -12.75 -8.99 14.83
N VAL A 188 -13.00 -8.62 13.57
CA VAL A 188 -11.96 -8.10 12.68
C VAL A 188 -11.56 -6.72 13.16
N GLU A 189 -10.28 -6.56 13.44
CA GLU A 189 -9.67 -5.28 13.78
C GLU A 189 -9.15 -4.61 12.50
N VAL A 190 -9.32 -3.29 12.43
CA VAL A 190 -8.87 -2.47 11.30
C VAL A 190 -7.79 -1.54 11.82
N PHE A 191 -6.68 -1.47 11.10
CA PHE A 191 -5.57 -0.58 11.39
C PHE A 191 -5.20 0.22 10.15
N ASP A 192 -4.56 1.38 10.36
CA ASP A 192 -3.92 2.11 9.27
C ASP A 192 -2.48 1.62 9.08
N PHE A 193 -2.15 1.21 7.86
CA PHE A 193 -0.84 0.65 7.51
C PHE A 193 0.33 1.59 7.89
N VAL A 194 0.19 2.89 7.68
CA VAL A 194 1.26 3.85 7.96
C VAL A 194 1.54 3.90 9.45
N GLN A 195 0.49 3.85 10.28
CA GLN A 195 0.65 3.86 11.72
C GLN A 195 1.23 2.56 12.24
N VAL A 196 0.85 1.42 11.66
CA VAL A 196 1.50 0.14 11.97
C VAL A 196 3.00 0.22 11.67
N LEU A 197 3.41 0.80 10.53
CA LEU A 197 4.82 0.97 10.22
C LEU A 197 5.55 1.87 11.22
N LYS A 198 4.94 2.97 11.66
CA LYS A 198 5.51 3.85 12.69
C LYS A 198 5.68 3.13 14.01
N ALA A 199 4.65 2.39 14.44
CA ALA A 199 4.71 1.65 15.70
C ALA A 199 5.73 0.50 15.66
N MET A 200 5.96 -0.10 14.47
CA MET A 200 7.08 -1.03 14.25
C MET A 200 8.45 -0.35 14.32
N ASP A 201 8.54 0.93 13.96
CA ASP A 201 9.78 1.72 13.95
C ASP A 201 10.16 2.24 15.35
N GLU A 202 9.16 2.71 16.09
CA GLU A 202 9.33 3.30 17.41
C GLU A 202 9.55 2.24 18.49
N GLY A 203 8.99 1.03 18.32
CA GLY A 203 9.06 -0.06 19.30
C GLY A 203 8.38 0.31 20.62
N GLU A 204 7.17 -0.19 20.86
CA GLU A 204 6.50 0.09 22.14
C GLU A 204 7.17 -0.69 23.29
N GLY A 205 7.71 0.04 24.28
CA GLY A 205 8.23 -0.56 25.52
C GLY A 205 9.52 -1.37 25.36
N GLY A 206 10.27 -1.19 24.27
CA GLY A 206 11.52 -1.92 24.02
C GLY A 206 11.33 -3.32 23.46
N GLU A 207 10.08 -3.77 23.25
CA GLU A 207 9.82 -5.03 22.55
C GLU A 207 9.58 -4.79 21.05
N GLU A 208 10.30 -5.54 20.23
CA GLU A 208 10.21 -5.47 18.77
C GLU A 208 8.88 -6.09 18.30
N VAL A 209 7.99 -5.24 17.76
CA VAL A 209 6.70 -5.69 17.24
C VAL A 209 6.91 -6.35 15.87
N LYS A 210 6.58 -7.64 15.78
CA LYS A 210 6.78 -8.43 14.56
C LYS A 210 5.48 -8.63 13.82
N VAL A 211 5.32 -7.90 12.72
CA VAL A 211 4.14 -7.98 11.84
C VAL A 211 4.53 -8.60 10.50
N LYS A 212 3.69 -9.52 10.02
CA LYS A 212 3.73 -10.03 8.66
C LYS A 212 2.56 -9.49 7.86
N PHE A 213 2.86 -8.62 6.90
CA PHE A 213 1.87 -8.14 5.95
C PHE A 213 1.55 -9.18 4.87
N VAL A 214 0.27 -9.34 4.58
CA VAL A 214 -0.27 -10.23 3.55
C VAL A 214 -0.95 -9.38 2.48
N PRO A 215 -0.35 -9.27 1.27
CA PRO A 215 -0.94 -8.46 0.22
C PRO A 215 -2.17 -9.13 -0.38
N CYS A 216 -3.03 -8.31 -0.98
CA CYS A 216 -4.23 -8.76 -1.67
C CYS A 216 -3.91 -9.84 -2.71
N LYS A 217 -4.68 -10.92 -2.70
CA LYS A 217 -4.56 -12.04 -3.64
C LYS A 217 -4.68 -11.55 -5.09
N GLY A 218 -5.65 -10.68 -5.38
CA GLY A 218 -5.82 -10.06 -6.69
C GLY A 218 -4.55 -9.33 -7.16
N GLY A 219 -3.94 -8.52 -6.30
CA GLY A 219 -2.67 -7.85 -6.62
C GLY A 219 -1.52 -8.82 -6.89
N LYS A 220 -1.44 -9.95 -6.17
CA LYS A 220 -0.41 -10.97 -6.47
C LYS A 220 -0.62 -11.59 -7.85
N VAL A 221 -1.84 -12.04 -8.15
CA VAL A 221 -2.18 -12.65 -9.45
C VAL A 221 -1.88 -11.66 -10.58
N PHE A 222 -2.32 -10.41 -10.43
CA PHE A 222 -2.11 -9.38 -11.43
C PHE A 222 -0.62 -9.07 -11.67
N LYS A 223 0.19 -9.02 -10.60
CA LYS A 223 1.65 -8.88 -10.74
C LYS A 223 2.26 -10.03 -11.53
N GLU A 224 1.81 -11.28 -11.30
CA GLU A 224 2.29 -12.44 -12.05
C GLU A 224 1.89 -12.35 -13.53
N GLU A 225 0.69 -11.89 -13.84
CA GLU A 225 0.21 -11.67 -15.21
C GLU A 225 1.02 -10.59 -15.94
N ILE A 226 1.22 -9.41 -15.33
CA ILE A 226 2.07 -8.35 -15.89
C ILE A 226 3.52 -8.80 -16.08
N SER A 227 4.02 -9.67 -15.18
CA SER A 227 5.38 -10.19 -15.30
C SER A 227 5.54 -11.12 -16.50
N LYS A 228 4.49 -11.87 -16.87
CA LYS A 228 4.47 -12.75 -18.05
C LYS A 228 4.47 -11.96 -19.36
N THR A 229 3.85 -10.77 -19.39
CA THR A 229 3.80 -9.92 -20.60
C THR A 229 5.07 -9.09 -20.82
N GLY A 230 6.07 -9.17 -19.93
CA GLY A 230 7.32 -8.42 -20.03
C GLY A 230 7.26 -6.99 -19.48
N ASN A 231 6.05 -6.48 -19.17
CA ASN A 231 5.84 -5.14 -18.61
C ASN A 231 6.32 -4.99 -17.16
N GLY A 232 6.54 -6.11 -16.45
CA GLY A 232 7.05 -6.11 -15.07
C GLY A 232 8.54 -5.72 -14.89
N LYS A 233 9.30 -5.53 -15.98
CA LYS A 233 10.75 -5.27 -15.93
C LYS A 233 11.19 -3.89 -16.45
N ALA A 234 10.27 -3.06 -16.92
CA ALA A 234 10.62 -1.69 -17.29
C ALA A 234 11.21 -1.00 -16.04
N ARG A 235 12.50 -0.65 -16.10
CA ARG A 235 13.13 0.09 -15.03
C ARG A 235 12.58 1.50 -15.11
N LEU A 236 12.03 2.01 -13.99
CA LEU A 236 11.78 3.44 -13.83
C LEU A 236 13.07 4.17 -14.22
N LYS A 237 13.03 4.85 -15.36
CA LYS A 237 14.13 5.68 -15.81
C LYS A 237 14.05 7.00 -15.04
N PRO A 238 15.17 7.55 -14.58
CA PRO A 238 15.17 8.94 -14.13
C PRO A 238 14.66 9.81 -15.28
N MET A 239 13.73 10.72 -14.99
CA MET A 239 13.35 11.75 -15.96
C MET A 239 14.61 12.56 -16.27
N ARG A 240 14.93 12.70 -17.55
CA ARG A 240 16.02 13.55 -18.04
C ARG A 240 15.44 14.88 -18.47
#